data_AF-A0A258VZV1-F1
#
_entry.id   AF-A0A258VZV1-F1
#
_cell.length_a   1.000
_cell.length_b   1.000
_cell.length_c   1.000
_cell.angle_alpha   90.00
_cell.angle_beta   90.00
_cell.angle_gamma   90.00
#
_symmetry.space_group_name_H-M   'P 1'
#
loop_
_entity.id
_entity.type
_entity.pdbx_description
1 polymer ?
#
loop_
_entity_poly.entity_id
_entity_poly.type
_entity_poly.pdbx_seq_one_letter_code
_entity_poly.pdbx_strand_id
1 'polypeptide(L)'
;MIKSALLKNTKAFIYLTTDGAMGSTQSDIPGAAWVADRGVGGIQVFVLVDPAAAIQSKNYFIGAFSSDPDAQAVDPNSIAGNDTEKAAAIVVCNYIHFDDPSADCSGVIKNKLTADEIIEAKVLK
;
A
#
# COMPACT_ATOMS: atom_id res chain seq x y z
N MET A 1 10.42 -15.29 -7.02
CA MET A 1 10.49 -13.90 -7.51
C MET A 1 11.68 -13.15 -6.92
N ILE A 2 11.69 -12.85 -5.61
CA ILE A 2 12.81 -12.15 -4.93
C ILE A 2 14.16 -12.84 -5.18
N LYS A 3 14.25 -14.15 -4.93
CA LYS A 3 15.47 -14.94 -5.17
C LYS A 3 15.95 -14.87 -6.63
N SER A 4 15.02 -14.79 -7.58
CA SER A 4 15.34 -14.66 -9.01
C SER A 4 15.88 -13.27 -9.34
N ALA A 5 15.33 -12.22 -8.74
CA ALA A 5 15.80 -10.84 -8.89
C ALA A 5 17.23 -10.67 -8.34
N LEU A 6 17.51 -11.26 -7.18
CA LEU A 6 18.86 -11.31 -6.60
C LEU A 6 19.85 -12.05 -7.51
N LEU A 7 19.47 -13.25 -7.99
CA LEU A 7 20.34 -14.05 -8.87
C LEU A 7 20.64 -13.38 -10.22
N LYS A 8 19.70 -12.58 -10.73
CA LYS A 8 19.85 -11.84 -11.99
C LYS A 8 20.43 -10.44 -11.80
N ASN A 9 20.74 -10.05 -10.56
CA ASN A 9 21.16 -8.70 -10.21
C ASN A 9 20.23 -7.62 -10.81
N THR A 10 18.92 -7.81 -10.67
CA THR A 10 17.89 -6.92 -11.24
C THR A 10 17.00 -6.39 -10.12
N LYS A 11 16.61 -5.11 -10.22
CA LYS A 11 15.60 -4.51 -9.34
C LYS A 11 14.26 -5.24 -9.46
N ALA A 12 13.52 -5.36 -8.36
CA ALA A 12 12.15 -5.87 -8.37
C ALA A 12 11.23 -5.04 -7.49
N PHE A 13 10.03 -4.78 -7.99
CA PHE A 13 8.94 -4.16 -7.28
C PHE A 13 7.75 -5.11 -7.30
N ILE A 14 7.26 -5.49 -6.13
CA ILE A 14 6.14 -6.41 -6.00
C ILE A 14 5.03 -5.66 -5.31
N TYR A 15 3.84 -5.62 -5.92
CA TYR A 15 2.65 -5.06 -5.32
C TYR A 15 1.61 -6.17 -5.18
N LEU A 16 1.20 -6.43 -3.94
CA LEU A 16 0.26 -7.45 -3.54
C LEU A 16 -0.97 -6.77 -2.98
N THR A 17 -2.10 -6.97 -3.64
CA THR A 17 -3.41 -6.52 -3.18
C THR A 17 -4.22 -7.74 -2.79
N THR A 18 -4.81 -7.75 -1.60
CA THR A 18 -5.90 -8.69 -1.30
C THR A 18 -7.20 -8.09 -1.79
N ASP A 19 -8.09 -8.91 -2.33
CA ASP A 19 -9.37 -8.51 -2.95
C ASP A 19 -10.47 -8.15 -1.91
N GLY A 20 -10.06 -7.74 -0.72
CA GLY A 20 -10.96 -7.55 0.43
C GLY A 20 -11.29 -8.86 1.14
N ALA A 21 -11.72 -8.77 2.39
CA ALA A 21 -12.21 -9.92 3.12
C ALA A 21 -13.69 -10.17 2.80
N MET A 22 -14.12 -11.42 2.91
CA MET A 22 -15.55 -11.73 3.03
C MET A 22 -15.93 -11.51 4.49
N GLY A 23 -16.81 -10.55 4.75
CA GLY A 23 -17.31 -10.26 6.10
C GLY A 23 -18.73 -10.79 6.31
N SER A 24 -19.09 -11.07 7.56
CA SER A 24 -20.48 -11.24 7.97
C SER A 24 -20.72 -10.42 9.22
N THR A 25 -21.93 -9.87 9.39
CA THR A 25 -22.30 -9.12 10.59
C THR A 25 -22.27 -9.99 11.86
N GLN A 26 -22.39 -11.31 11.71
CA GLN A 26 -22.21 -12.30 12.77
C GLN A 26 -21.45 -13.51 12.21
N SER A 27 -20.24 -13.74 12.70
CA SER A 27 -19.36 -14.85 12.26
C SER A 27 -19.70 -16.20 12.90
N ASP A 28 -20.58 -16.22 13.89
CA ASP A 28 -20.91 -17.38 14.74
C ASP A 28 -22.25 -18.05 14.38
N ILE A 29 -23.01 -17.53 13.41
CA ILE A 29 -24.29 -18.13 12.98
C ILE A 29 -24.12 -18.90 11.66
N PRO A 30 -24.32 -20.23 11.66
CA PRO A 30 -24.32 -21.03 10.44
C PRO A 30 -25.37 -20.53 9.43
N GLY A 31 -24.94 -20.22 8.21
CA GLY A 31 -25.82 -19.74 7.13
C GLY A 31 -25.97 -18.21 7.05
N ALA A 32 -25.28 -17.44 7.89
CA ALA A 32 -25.20 -16.00 7.73
C ALA A 32 -24.64 -15.63 6.35
N ALA A 33 -25.23 -14.60 5.72
CA ALA A 33 -24.78 -14.13 4.42
C ALA A 33 -23.36 -13.54 4.56
N TRP A 34 -22.44 -14.08 3.77
CA TRP A 34 -21.12 -13.50 3.58
C TRP A 34 -21.23 -12.42 2.52
N VAL A 35 -20.89 -11.19 2.87
CA VAL A 35 -20.89 -10.06 1.96
C VAL A 35 -19.44 -9.69 1.68
N ALA A 36 -19.11 -9.53 0.40
CA ALA A 36 -17.80 -9.00 0.03
C ALA A 36 -17.68 -7.59 0.60
N ASP A 37 -16.63 -7.34 1.38
CA ASP A 37 -16.37 -6.02 1.96
C ASP A 37 -15.92 -4.98 0.92
N ARG A 38 -15.73 -5.42 -0.33
CA ARG A 38 -15.30 -4.63 -1.49
C ARG A 38 -14.01 -3.83 -1.23
N GLY A 39 -13.10 -4.38 -0.44
CA GLY A 39 -11.80 -3.77 -0.15
C GLY A 39 -11.74 -3.00 1.17
N VAL A 40 -12.81 -2.96 1.97
CA VAL A 40 -12.80 -2.29 3.29
C VAL A 40 -11.87 -3.00 4.28
N GLY A 41 -11.75 -4.33 4.21
CA GLY A 41 -10.79 -5.15 4.95
C GLY A 41 -9.65 -5.68 4.08
N GLY A 42 -9.27 -4.95 3.02
CA GLY A 42 -8.16 -5.29 2.15
C GLY A 42 -6.79 -4.89 2.74
N ILE A 43 -5.75 -5.69 2.46
CA ILE A 43 -4.37 -5.33 2.75
C ILE A 43 -3.66 -5.10 1.41
N GLN A 44 -2.95 -3.99 1.33
CA GLN A 44 -2.05 -3.67 0.24
C GLN A 44 -0.61 -3.74 0.77
N VAL A 45 0.18 -4.67 0.25
CA VAL A 45 1.60 -4.83 0.60
C VAL A 45 2.44 -4.59 -0.64
N PHE A 46 3.48 -3.77 -0.52
CA PHE A 46 4.50 -3.67 -1.55
C PHE A 46 5.87 -4.07 -0.99
N VAL A 47 6.66 -4.73 -1.84
CA VAL A 47 8.03 -5.18 -1.51
C VAL A 47 8.97 -4.66 -2.57
N LEU A 48 10.06 -4.05 -2.10
CA LEU A 48 11.11 -3.47 -2.91
C LEU A 48 12.39 -4.28 -2.75
N VAL A 49 13.04 -4.61 -3.85
CA VAL A 49 14.31 -5.34 -3.85
C VAL A 49 15.26 -4.65 -4.81
N ASP A 50 16.36 -4.12 -4.28
CA ASP A 50 17.50 -3.62 -5.03
C ASP A 50 18.74 -4.39 -4.56
N PRO A 51 19.33 -5.26 -5.41
CA PRO A 51 20.52 -6.01 -5.04
C PRO A 51 21.80 -5.15 -4.96
N ALA A 52 21.80 -3.95 -5.55
CA ALA A 52 22.95 -3.07 -5.64
C ALA A 52 22.91 -1.89 -4.65
N ALA A 53 21.73 -1.59 -4.08
CA ALA A 53 21.55 -0.50 -3.15
C ALA A 53 21.18 -0.97 -1.74
N ALA A 54 21.73 -0.30 -0.73
CA ALA A 54 21.15 -0.37 0.61
C ALA A 54 19.84 0.44 0.60
N ILE A 55 18.71 -0.24 0.46
CA ILE A 55 17.41 0.42 0.54
C ILE A 55 17.22 0.93 1.98
N GLN A 56 17.29 2.26 2.16
CA GLN A 56 16.87 2.89 3.41
C GLN A 56 15.36 3.10 3.36
N SER A 57 14.59 2.12 3.85
CA SER A 57 13.18 2.32 4.10
C SER A 57 13.00 3.10 5.40
N LYS A 58 12.13 4.11 5.40
CA LYS A 58 11.51 4.52 6.66
C LYS A 58 10.61 3.36 7.14
N ASN A 59 10.58 3.08 8.44
CA ASN A 59 9.52 2.26 9.03
C ASN A 59 8.19 3.04 8.89
N TYR A 60 7.56 2.94 7.72
CA TYR A 60 6.38 3.73 7.38
C TYR A 60 5.32 2.82 6.78
N PHE A 61 4.10 2.97 7.27
CA PHE A 61 2.91 2.28 6.77
C PHE A 61 2.08 3.30 6.00
N ILE A 62 1.77 3.01 4.73
CA ILE A 62 0.93 3.88 3.86
C ILE A 62 -0.50 4.01 4.45
N GLY A 63 -0.97 2.96 5.11
CA GLY A 63 -2.19 2.92 5.90
C GLY A 63 -2.00 1.99 7.11
N ALA A 64 -2.69 2.27 8.21
CA ALA A 64 -2.67 1.47 9.43
C ALA A 64 -4.10 1.23 9.91
N PHE A 65 -4.35 0.13 10.62
CA PHE A 65 -5.61 -0.01 11.35
C PHE A 65 -5.71 1.11 12.40
N SER A 66 -6.94 1.56 12.66
CA SER A 66 -7.13 2.53 13.74
C SER A 66 -6.65 1.94 15.08
N SER A 67 -6.27 2.80 16.02
CA SER A 67 -5.79 2.39 17.35
C SER A 67 -6.85 1.74 18.23
N ASP A 68 -8.13 1.79 17.81
CA ASP A 68 -9.22 1.10 18.47
C ASP A 68 -9.15 -0.42 18.20
N PRO A 69 -8.99 -1.27 19.24
CA PRO A 69 -8.90 -2.71 19.08
C PRO A 69 -10.16 -3.36 18.48
N ASP A 70 -11.31 -2.68 18.50
CA ASP A 70 -12.56 -3.16 17.90
C ASP A 70 -12.78 -2.62 16.47
N ALA A 71 -11.90 -1.73 15.99
CA ALA A 71 -12.00 -1.17 14.65
C ALA A 71 -11.31 -2.07 13.62
N GLN A 72 -12.11 -2.60 12.69
CA GLN A 72 -11.63 -3.33 11.52
C GLN A 72 -11.38 -2.42 10.31
N ALA A 73 -11.26 -1.11 10.52
CA ALA A 73 -11.10 -0.10 9.47
C ALA A 73 -9.71 0.56 9.53
N VAL A 74 -9.22 0.98 8.36
CA VAL A 74 -8.02 1.81 8.25
C VAL A 74 -8.25 3.17 8.93
N ASP A 75 -7.23 3.65 9.65
CA ASP A 75 -7.18 4.99 10.22
C ASP A 75 -7.39 6.03 9.11
N PRO A 76 -8.50 6.81 9.16
CA PRO A 76 -8.79 7.82 8.15
C PRO A 76 -7.76 8.96 8.14
N ASN A 77 -6.94 9.10 9.19
CA ASN A 77 -5.89 10.10 9.27
C ASN A 77 -4.55 9.64 8.66
N SER A 78 -4.43 8.38 8.23
CA SER A 78 -3.27 7.94 7.46
C SER A 78 -3.26 8.61 6.07
N ILE A 79 -2.09 8.70 5.41
CA ILE A 79 -2.00 9.36 4.09
C ILE A 79 -2.99 8.71 3.11
N ALA A 80 -3.06 7.38 3.04
CA ALA A 80 -4.03 6.73 2.18
C ALA A 80 -5.47 6.83 2.68
N GLY A 81 -5.66 6.91 4.01
CA GLY A 81 -6.98 6.77 4.62
C GLY A 81 -7.66 5.49 4.17
N ASN A 82 -8.99 5.50 4.13
CA ASN A 82 -9.79 4.39 3.58
C ASN A 82 -10.01 4.49 2.05
N ASP A 83 -9.13 5.20 1.32
CA ASP A 83 -9.22 5.35 -0.14
C ASP A 83 -8.21 4.39 -0.81
N THR A 84 -8.74 3.29 -1.36
CA THR A 84 -7.96 2.22 -1.99
C THR A 84 -7.21 2.73 -3.23
N GLU A 85 -7.83 3.63 -4.00
CA GLU A 85 -7.22 4.27 -5.16
C GLU A 85 -6.09 5.21 -4.74
N LYS A 86 -6.25 5.95 -3.64
CA LYS A 86 -5.19 6.80 -3.07
C LYS A 86 -4.00 5.96 -2.63
N ALA A 87 -4.24 4.84 -1.94
CA ALA A 87 -3.19 3.88 -1.56
C ALA A 87 -2.43 3.34 -2.78
N ALA A 88 -3.15 2.90 -3.82
CA ALA A 88 -2.53 2.41 -5.05
C ALA A 88 -1.70 3.50 -5.75
N ALA A 89 -2.17 4.74 -5.74
CA ALA A 89 -1.47 5.86 -6.36
C ALA A 89 -0.16 6.20 -5.61
N ILE A 90 -0.15 6.09 -4.28
CA ILE A 90 1.07 6.20 -3.45
C ILE A 90 2.08 5.10 -3.79
N VAL A 91 1.62 3.85 -3.95
CA VAL A 91 2.48 2.72 -4.33
C VAL A 91 3.13 2.95 -5.69
N VAL A 92 2.36 3.44 -6.68
CA VAL A 92 2.89 3.78 -8.00
C VAL A 92 3.92 4.92 -7.94
N CYS A 93 3.67 5.95 -7.13
CA CYS A 93 4.67 7.01 -6.93
C CYS A 93 5.97 6.45 -6.32
N ASN A 94 5.89 5.54 -5.35
CA ASN A 94 7.08 4.88 -4.79
C ASN A 94 7.80 3.98 -5.81
N TYR A 95 7.08 3.32 -6.72
CA TYR A 95 7.69 2.58 -7.83
C TYR A 95 8.51 3.48 -8.75
N ILE A 96 7.94 4.62 -9.16
CA ILE A 96 8.61 5.59 -10.03
C ILE A 96 9.90 6.10 -9.35
N HIS A 97 9.80 6.42 -8.06
CA HIS A 97 10.95 6.89 -7.28
C HIS A 97 12.01 5.82 -7.00
N PHE A 98 11.61 4.56 -6.94
CA PHE A 98 12.54 3.46 -6.81
C PHE A 98 13.41 3.27 -8.06
N ASP A 99 12.86 3.58 -9.23
CA ASP A 99 13.60 3.56 -10.48
C ASP A 99 14.47 4.83 -10.63
N ASP A 100 13.88 6.00 -10.42
CA ASP A 100 14.53 7.31 -10.44
C ASP A 100 14.09 8.19 -9.25
N PRO A 101 14.96 8.39 -8.23
CA PRO A 101 14.64 9.19 -7.05
C PRO A 101 14.25 10.65 -7.35
N SER A 102 14.66 11.19 -8.51
CA SER A 102 14.39 12.56 -8.92
C SER A 102 13.09 12.72 -9.73
N ALA A 103 12.50 11.62 -10.19
CA ALA A 103 11.34 11.65 -11.06
C ALA A 103 10.11 12.29 -10.39
N ASP A 104 9.39 13.15 -11.09
CA ASP A 104 8.15 13.71 -10.57
C ASP A 104 6.97 12.77 -10.81
N CYS A 105 6.39 12.24 -9.73
CA CYS A 105 5.21 11.38 -9.81
C CYS A 105 3.89 12.18 -9.86
N SER A 106 3.89 13.52 -9.67
CA SER A 106 2.69 14.37 -9.58
C SER A 106 1.71 14.20 -10.75
N GLY A 107 2.23 13.95 -11.95
CA GLY A 107 1.45 13.70 -13.15
C GLY A 107 0.61 12.42 -13.13
N VAL A 108 1.04 11.41 -12.37
CA VAL A 108 0.42 10.08 -12.27
C VAL A 108 -0.65 10.02 -11.17
N ILE A 109 -0.47 10.83 -10.13
CA ILE A 109 -1.33 10.92 -8.93
C ILE A 109 -2.30 12.12 -8.99
N LYS A 110 -2.47 12.73 -10.17
CA LYS A 110 -3.30 13.94 -10.37
C LYS A 110 -4.66 13.81 -9.67
N ASN A 111 -4.96 14.80 -8.83
CA ASN A 111 -6.20 14.96 -8.06
C ASN A 111 -6.44 13.92 -6.95
N LYS A 112 -5.46 13.06 -6.62
CA LYS A 112 -5.58 12.06 -5.53
C LYS A 112 -4.72 12.36 -4.30
N LEU A 113 -3.61 13.09 -4.47
CA LEU A 113 -2.74 13.54 -3.40
C LEU A 113 -2.45 15.04 -3.54
N THR A 114 -2.38 15.73 -2.41
CA THR A 114 -1.81 17.08 -2.28
C THR A 114 -0.29 17.04 -2.38
N ALA A 115 0.34 18.18 -2.65
CA ALA A 115 1.80 18.26 -2.76
C ALA A 115 2.53 17.81 -1.47
N ASP A 116 1.96 18.12 -0.30
CA ASP A 116 2.52 17.72 0.99
C ASP A 116 2.40 16.22 1.22
N GLU A 117 1.25 15.62 0.87
CA GLU A 117 1.05 14.17 0.92
C GLU A 117 2.00 13.43 -0.02
N ILE A 118 2.39 14.01 -1.16
CA ILE A 118 3.40 13.41 -2.06
C ILE A 118 4.76 13.34 -1.38
N ILE A 119 5.16 14.38 -0.65
CA ILE A 119 6.44 14.40 0.06
C ILE A 119 6.44 13.37 1.19
N GLU A 120 5.33 13.24 1.90
CA GLU A 120 5.19 12.30 3.02
C GLU A 120 5.06 10.84 2.55
N ALA A 121 4.37 10.62 1.43
CA ALA A 121 4.17 9.33 0.77
C ALA A 121 5.47 8.71 0.21
N LYS A 122 6.55 9.49 0.08
CA LYS A 122 7.88 8.97 -0.28
C LYS A 122 8.47 8.18 0.89
N VAL A 123 8.24 6.86 0.85
CA VAL A 123 8.80 5.91 1.81
C VAL A 123 10.30 5.68 1.53
N LEU A 124 10.70 5.84 0.27
CA LEU A 124 12.07 5.74 -0.23
C LEU A 124 12.75 7.11 -0.27
N LYS A 125 13.96 7.19 0.29
CA LYS A 125 14.86 8.36 0.21
C LYS A 125 16.24 7.94 -0.25
#